data_AF-A0A958W6T7-F1
#
_entry.id   AF-A0A958W6T7-F1
#
_cell.length_a   1.000
_cell.length_b   1.000
_cell.length_c   1.000
_cell.angle_alpha   90.00
_cell.angle_beta   90.00
_cell.angle_gamma   90.00
#
_symmetry.space_group_name_H-M   'P 1'
#
loop_
_entity.id
_entity.type
_entity.pdbx_description
1 polymer ?
#
loop_
_entity_poly.entity_id
_entity_poly.type
_entity_poly.pdbx_seq_one_letter_code
_entity_poly.pdbx_strand_id
1 'polypeptide(L)'
;MMDRVRIISAILFLNFLSFALLQWNDPDPLYWGAIYLAIATVSLLGVINKQNKNVVVGVGLIITAISFLYLPGFIEWISLPEKGEIFGEMVYQKPYIEETREFIGLLMGLASLIYQYLKS
;
A
#
# COMPACT_ATOMS: atom_id res chain seq x y z
N MET A 1 -24.53 -3.09 16.09
CA MET A 1 -23.11 -3.22 16.48
C MET A 1 -22.34 -3.69 15.26
N MET A 2 -21.37 -2.93 14.74
CA MET A 2 -20.52 -3.41 13.64
C MET A 2 -19.70 -4.60 14.13
N ASP A 3 -19.61 -5.66 13.33
CA ASP A 3 -18.73 -6.78 13.63
C ASP A 3 -17.25 -6.34 13.51
N ARG A 4 -16.35 -7.13 14.12
CA ARG A 4 -14.91 -6.82 14.14
C ARG A 4 -14.31 -6.67 12.73
N VAL A 5 -14.84 -7.40 11.75
CA VAL A 5 -14.36 -7.38 10.36
C VAL A 5 -14.66 -6.04 9.70
N ARG A 6 -15.87 -5.52 9.88
CA ARG A 6 -16.25 -4.20 9.38
C ARG A 6 -15.47 -3.08 10.03
N ILE A 7 -15.19 -3.18 11.34
CA ILE A 7 -14.37 -2.17 12.05
C ILE A 7 -12.95 -2.13 11.47
N ILE A 8 -12.29 -3.28 11.36
CA ILE A 8 -10.92 -3.34 10.81
C ILE A 8 -10.92 -2.87 9.35
N SER A 9 -11.90 -3.29 8.55
CA SER A 9 -12.02 -2.85 7.15
C SER A 9 -12.24 -1.34 7.03
N ALA A 10 -12.97 -0.72 7.96
CA ALA A 10 -13.16 0.72 7.99
C ALA A 10 -11.86 1.45 8.34
N ILE A 11 -11.09 0.95 9.31
CA ILE A 11 -9.77 1.49 9.65
C ILE A 11 -8.83 1.40 8.43
N LEU A 12 -8.78 0.25 7.77
CA LEU A 12 -7.97 0.05 6.57
C LEU A 12 -8.42 0.98 5.43
N PHE A 13 -9.72 1.12 5.19
CA PHE A 13 -10.26 2.04 4.20
C PHE A 13 -9.80 3.48 4.47
N LEU A 14 -9.98 3.98 5.70
CA LEU A 14 -9.59 5.34 6.07
C LEU A 14 -8.07 5.55 5.98
N ASN A 15 -7.28 4.55 6.36
CA ASN A 15 -5.82 4.61 6.27
C ASN A 15 -5.35 4.74 4.81
N PHE A 16 -5.80 3.85 3.91
CA PHE A 16 -5.39 3.90 2.50
C PHE A 16 -6.02 5.07 1.74
N LEU A 17 -7.21 5.52 2.14
CA LEU A 17 -7.77 6.76 1.62
C LEU A 17 -6.88 7.96 2.00
N SER A 18 -6.38 7.98 3.24
CA SER A 18 -5.45 9.02 3.68
C SER A 18 -4.13 8.97 2.88
N PHE A 19 -3.59 7.78 2.62
CA PHE A 19 -2.40 7.63 1.77
C PHE A 19 -2.65 8.14 0.35
N ALA A 20 -3.78 7.80 -0.26
CA ALA A 20 -4.15 8.31 -1.58
C ALA A 20 -4.26 9.84 -1.63
N LEU A 21 -4.73 10.47 -0.54
CA LEU A 21 -4.83 11.92 -0.42
C LEU A 21 -3.47 12.59 -0.20
N LEU A 22 -2.59 11.99 0.60
CA LEU A 22 -1.24 12.52 0.84
C LEU A 22 -0.37 12.53 -0.42
N GLN A 23 -0.65 11.62 -1.35
CA GLN A 23 0.07 11.45 -2.60
C GLN A 23 0.01 12.63 -3.56
N TRP A 24 -0.92 13.57 -3.35
CA TRP A 24 -0.94 14.84 -4.10
C TRP A 24 0.31 15.70 -3.89
N ASN A 25 1.13 15.39 -2.88
CA ASN A 25 2.40 16.06 -2.63
C ASN A 25 3.60 15.38 -3.32
N ASP A 26 3.41 14.21 -3.96
CA ASP A 26 4.48 13.48 -4.63
C ASP A 26 4.62 13.86 -6.11
N PRO A 27 5.77 13.58 -6.75
CA PRO A 27 6.00 13.84 -8.18
C PRO A 27 4.99 13.14 -9.11
N ASP A 28 4.55 11.93 -8.75
CA ASP A 28 3.63 11.09 -9.52
C ASP A 28 2.31 10.80 -8.76
N PRO A 29 1.49 11.83 -8.50
CA PRO A 29 0.36 11.74 -7.58
C PRO A 29 -0.74 10.81 -8.08
N LEU A 30 -0.94 10.75 -9.40
CA LEU A 30 -2.00 9.93 -10.01
C LEU A 30 -1.68 8.44 -9.94
N TYR A 31 -0.43 8.05 -10.17
CA TYR A 31 -0.02 6.65 -10.18
C TYR A 31 -0.19 6.04 -8.79
N TRP A 32 0.46 6.65 -7.79
CA TRP A 32 0.41 6.18 -6.42
C TRP A 32 -0.96 6.39 -5.76
N GLY A 33 -1.62 7.52 -6.07
CA GLY A 33 -2.98 7.79 -5.61
C GLY A 33 -3.96 6.72 -6.10
N ALA A 34 -3.87 6.28 -7.35
CA ALA A 34 -4.71 5.22 -7.90
C ALA A 34 -4.47 3.86 -7.21
N ILE A 35 -3.22 3.50 -6.91
CA ILE A 35 -2.87 2.27 -6.20
C ILE A 35 -3.51 2.26 -4.81
N TYR A 36 -3.31 3.31 -4.02
CA TYR A 36 -3.88 3.39 -2.67
C TYR A 36 -5.39 3.49 -2.68
N LEU A 37 -5.99 4.19 -3.66
CA LEU A 37 -7.43 4.26 -3.82
C LEU A 37 -8.04 2.89 -4.19
N ALA A 38 -7.34 2.06 -4.97
CA ALA A 38 -7.78 0.69 -5.26
C ALA A 38 -7.82 -0.16 -3.99
N ILE A 39 -6.78 -0.11 -3.15
CA ILE A 39 -6.75 -0.81 -1.85
C ILE A 39 -7.84 -0.28 -0.91
N ALA A 40 -8.03 1.03 -0.85
CA ALA A 40 -9.09 1.66 -0.07
C ALA A 40 -10.46 1.16 -0.53
N THR A 41 -10.71 1.11 -1.83
CA THR A 41 -11.97 0.63 -2.41
C THR A 41 -12.24 -0.83 -2.04
N VAL A 42 -11.24 -1.71 -2.11
CA VAL A 42 -11.38 -3.11 -1.67
C VAL A 42 -11.72 -3.19 -0.17
N SER A 43 -11.10 -2.33 0.64
CA SER A 43 -11.39 -2.26 2.08
C SER A 43 -12.81 -1.74 2.36
N LEU A 44 -13.29 -0.76 1.58
CA LEU A 44 -14.67 -0.26 1.64
C LEU A 44 -15.68 -1.35 1.32
N LEU A 45 -15.41 -2.22 0.34
CA LEU A 45 -16.25 -3.38 0.06
C LEU A 45 -16.35 -4.32 1.28
N GLY A 46 -15.29 -4.41 2.09
CA GLY A 46 -15.30 -5.11 3.38
C GLY A 46 -16.21 -4.46 4.43
N VAL A 47 -16.29 -3.13 4.47
CA VAL A 47 -17.18 -2.39 5.38
C VAL A 47 -18.65 -2.67 5.07
N ILE A 48 -19.00 -2.75 3.79
CA ILE A 48 -20.39 -2.93 3.33
C ILE A 48 -20.75 -4.40 3.05
N ASN A 49 -19.89 -5.36 3.42
CA ASN A 49 -20.04 -6.80 3.17
C ASN A 49 -20.32 -7.16 1.70
N LYS A 50 -19.69 -6.45 0.75
CA LYS A 50 -19.77 -6.73 -0.70
C LYS A 50 -18.43 -7.17 -1.27
N GLN A 51 -17.66 -7.92 -0.49
CA GLN A 51 -16.35 -8.38 -0.90
C GLN A 51 -16.47 -9.43 -2.00
N ASN A 52 -15.51 -9.38 -2.93
CA ASN A 52 -15.38 -10.38 -3.98
C ASN A 52 -13.93 -10.86 -4.00
N LYS A 53 -13.71 -12.14 -3.68
CA LYS A 53 -12.37 -12.74 -3.61
C LYS A 53 -11.60 -12.60 -4.91
N ASN A 54 -12.26 -12.68 -6.06
CA ASN A 54 -11.61 -12.53 -7.36
C ASN A 54 -11.09 -11.11 -7.57
N VAL A 55 -11.82 -10.10 -7.08
CA VAL A 55 -11.36 -8.70 -7.11
C VAL A 55 -10.15 -8.52 -6.19
N VAL A 56 -10.21 -9.06 -4.96
CA VAL A 56 -9.09 -8.98 -4.01
C VAL A 56 -7.84 -9.62 -4.59
N VAL A 57 -7.95 -10.82 -5.17
CA VAL A 57 -6.84 -11.52 -5.81
C VAL A 57 -6.32 -10.75 -7.03
N GLY A 58 -7.21 -10.24 -7.89
CA GLY A 58 -6.82 -9.47 -9.07
C GLY A 58 -6.02 -8.22 -8.71
N VAL A 59 -6.51 -7.42 -7.75
CA VAL A 59 -5.79 -6.24 -7.25
C VAL A 59 -4.48 -6.67 -6.56
N GLY A 60 -4.50 -7.74 -5.77
CA GLY A 60 -3.32 -8.26 -5.09
C GLY A 60 -2.21 -8.69 -6.06
N LEU A 61 -2.56 -9.34 -7.18
CA LEU A 61 -1.61 -9.74 -8.20
C LEU A 61 -0.97 -8.53 -8.90
N ILE A 62 -1.78 -7.51 -9.23
CA ILE A 62 -1.28 -6.27 -9.83
C ILE A 62 -0.30 -5.58 -8.87
N ILE A 63 -0.68 -5.41 -7.60
CA ILE A 63 0.17 -4.79 -6.59
C ILE A 63 1.44 -5.60 -6.35
N THR A 64 1.34 -6.93 -6.33
CA THR A 64 2.50 -7.82 -6.22
C THR A 64 3.46 -7.61 -7.39
N ALA A 65 2.96 -7.57 -8.63
CA ALA A 65 3.77 -7.32 -9.81
C ALA A 65 4.47 -5.95 -9.75
N ILE A 66 3.75 -4.91 -9.33
CA ILE A 66 4.33 -3.57 -9.13
C ILE A 66 5.41 -3.60 -8.05
N SER A 67 5.18 -4.30 -6.92
CA SER A 67 6.16 -4.35 -5.83
C SER A 67 7.51 -4.94 -6.24
N PHE A 68 7.54 -5.86 -7.20
CA PHE A 68 8.79 -6.39 -7.72
C PHE A 68 9.64 -5.34 -8.46
N LEU A 69 9.05 -4.27 -8.97
CA LEU A 69 9.79 -3.17 -9.62
C LEU A 69 10.61 -2.36 -8.61
N TYR A 70 10.12 -2.24 -7.37
CA TYR A 70 10.73 -1.45 -6.30
C TYR A 70 11.54 -2.30 -5.29
N LEU A 71 11.50 -3.62 -5.45
CA LEU A 71 12.25 -4.56 -4.63
C LEU A 71 13.78 -4.31 -4.64
N PRO A 72 14.43 -3.94 -5.77
CA PRO A 72 15.87 -3.68 -5.77
C PRO A 72 16.30 -2.58 -4.78
N GLY A 73 15.64 -1.42 -4.77
CA GLY A 73 15.95 -0.36 -3.81
C GLY A 73 15.72 -0.76 -2.35
N PHE A 74 14.69 -1.56 -2.08
CA PHE A 74 14.49 -2.13 -0.74
C PHE A 74 15.65 -3.07 -0.33
N ILE A 75 16.13 -3.91 -1.25
CA ILE A 75 17.28 -4.79 -1.01
C ILE A 75 18.56 -3.96 -0.80
N GLU A 76 18.75 -2.89 -1.58
CA GLU A 76 19.88 -1.98 -1.37
C GLU A 76 19.80 -1.35 0.02
N TRP A 77 18.66 -0.77 0.40
CA TRP A 77 18.46 -0.22 1.73
C TRP A 77 18.71 -1.25 2.84
N ILE A 78 18.23 -2.49 2.70
CA ILE A 78 18.47 -3.53 3.74
C ILE A 78 19.94 -3.96 3.84
N SER A 79 20.75 -3.72 2.80
CA SER A 79 22.19 -3.98 2.81
C SER A 79 23.03 -2.89 3.48
N LEU A 80 22.51 -1.66 3.58
CA LEU A 80 23.23 -0.50 4.15
C LEU A 80 23.18 -0.49 5.70
N PRO A 81 24.23 -0.02 6.39
CA PRO A 81 24.21 0.03 7.87
C PRO A 81 23.27 1.12 8.42
N GLU A 82 23.17 2.27 7.75
CA GLU A 82 22.37 3.41 8.21
C GLU A 82 20.93 3.33 7.66
N LYS A 83 20.00 2.83 8.49
CA LYS A 83 18.60 2.66 8.07
C LYS A 83 17.78 3.92 8.17
N GLY A 84 18.19 4.89 8.99
CA GLY A 84 17.39 6.07 9.34
C GLY A 84 17.13 7.02 8.18
N GLU A 85 17.90 6.91 7.09
CA GLU A 85 17.78 7.80 5.92
C GLU A 85 16.41 7.74 5.25
N ILE A 86 15.66 6.64 5.41
CA ILE A 86 14.28 6.53 4.91
C ILE A 86 13.30 7.48 5.60
N PHE A 87 13.69 8.14 6.70
CA PHE A 87 12.91 9.19 7.35
C PHE A 87 13.45 10.59 7.04
N GLY A 88 14.57 10.68 6.32
CA GLY A 88 15.20 11.94 5.94
C GLY A 88 14.54 12.60 4.73
N GLU A 89 15.14 13.70 4.28
CA GLU A 89 14.69 14.37 3.05
C GLU A 89 15.02 13.53 1.82
N MET A 90 14.29 13.78 0.74
CA MET A 90 14.56 13.16 -0.55
C MET A 90 15.87 13.69 -1.11
N VAL A 91 16.78 12.78 -1.47
CA VAL A 91 18.10 13.11 -2.00
C VAL A 91 18.28 12.41 -3.34
N TYR A 92 18.51 13.17 -4.40
CA TYR A 92 18.63 12.64 -5.77
C TYR A 92 19.75 11.59 -5.91
N GLN A 93 20.82 11.69 -5.13
CA GLN A 93 21.92 10.72 -5.16
C GLN A 93 21.55 9.36 -4.51
N LYS A 94 20.37 9.21 -3.91
CA LYS A 94 19.95 8.02 -3.15
C LYS A 94 18.56 7.54 -3.59
N PRO A 95 18.40 7.04 -4.83
CA PRO A 95 17.11 6.62 -5.37
C PRO A 95 16.48 5.48 -4.56
N TYR A 96 17.29 4.62 -3.93
CA TYR A 96 16.80 3.54 -3.07
C TYR A 96 15.91 4.02 -1.92
N ILE A 97 16.02 5.28 -1.49
CA ILE A 97 15.18 5.84 -0.42
C ILE A 97 13.72 5.89 -0.87
N GLU A 98 13.47 6.42 -2.06
CA GLU A 98 12.14 6.50 -2.67
C GLU A 98 11.59 5.10 -2.93
N GLU A 99 12.36 4.28 -3.63
CA GLU A 99 11.96 2.91 -3.97
C GLU A 99 11.64 2.07 -2.72
N THR A 100 12.40 2.25 -1.64
CA THR A 100 12.14 1.58 -0.36
C THR A 100 10.83 2.03 0.27
N ARG A 101 10.55 3.35 0.29
CA ARG A 101 9.30 3.90 0.85
C ARG A 101 8.09 3.39 0.07
N GLU A 102 8.19 3.43 -1.25
CA GLU A 102 7.18 2.93 -2.19
C GLU A 102 6.95 1.43 -1.99
N PHE A 103 8.01 0.63 -1.93
CA PHE A 103 7.93 -0.80 -1.68
C PHE A 103 7.27 -1.13 -0.35
N ILE A 104 7.62 -0.44 0.74
CA ILE A 104 6.99 -0.64 2.07
C ILE A 104 5.51 -0.29 2.02
N GLY A 105 5.13 0.79 1.35
CA GLY A 105 3.73 1.17 1.13
C GLY A 105 2.94 0.09 0.39
N LEU A 106 3.53 -0.50 -0.66
CA LEU A 106 2.94 -1.62 -1.40
C LEU A 106 2.80 -2.88 -0.53
N LEU A 107 3.80 -3.20 0.31
CA LEU A 107 3.72 -4.33 1.26
C LEU A 107 2.59 -4.15 2.28
N MET A 108 2.41 -2.93 2.81
CA MET A 108 1.28 -2.61 3.68
C MET A 108 -0.05 -2.80 2.94
N GLY A 109 -0.12 -2.37 1.68
CA GLY A 109 -1.26 -2.61 0.79
C GLY A 109 -1.57 -4.11 0.63
N LEU A 110 -0.56 -4.93 0.35
CA LEU A 110 -0.70 -6.38 0.23
C LEU A 110 -1.18 -7.02 1.53
N ALA A 111 -0.64 -6.62 2.69
CA ALA A 111 -1.09 -7.11 3.99
C ALA A 111 -2.60 -6.81 4.22
N SER A 112 -3.05 -5.62 3.84
CA SER A 112 -4.46 -5.25 3.86
C SER A 112 -5.31 -6.14 2.95
N LEU A 113 -4.89 -6.36 1.70
CA LEU A 113 -5.60 -7.22 0.75
C LEU A 113 -5.66 -8.68 1.22
N ILE A 114 -4.59 -9.19 1.81
CA ILE A 114 -4.58 -10.54 2.43
C ILE A 114 -5.61 -10.61 3.55
N TYR A 115 -5.67 -9.61 4.43
CA TYR A 115 -6.71 -9.55 5.46
C TYR A 115 -8.11 -9.59 4.85
N GLN A 116 -8.35 -8.79 3.81
CA GLN A 116 -9.65 -8.78 3.13
C GLN A 116 -9.97 -10.13 2.51
N TYR A 117 -9.02 -10.80 1.84
CA TYR A 117 -9.21 -12.13 1.27
C TYR A 117 -9.59 -13.18 2.33
N LEU A 118 -8.92 -13.15 3.48
CA LEU A 118 -9.16 -14.09 4.59
C LEU A 118 -10.51 -13.87 5.29
N LYS A 119 -11.11 -12.68 5.14
CA LYS A 119 -12.40 -12.31 5.76
C LYS A 119 -13.57 -12.19 4.77
N SER A 120 -13.28 -12.31 3.48
CA SER A 120 -14.26 -12.43 2.39
C SER A 120 -14.93 -13.79 2.34
#